data_AF-A0A8J6EFF0-F1
#
_entry.id   AF-A0A8J6EFF0-F1
#
_cell.length_a   1.000
_cell.length_b   1.000
_cell.length_c   1.000
_cell.angle_alpha   90.00
_cell.angle_beta   90.00
_cell.angle_gamma   90.00
#
_symmetry.space_group_name_H-M   'P 1'
#
loop_
_entity.id
_entity.type
_entity.pdbx_description
1 polymer ?
#
loop_
_entity_poly.entity_id
_entity_poly.type
_entity_poly.pdbx_seq_one_letter_code
_entity_poly.pdbx_strand_id
1 'polypeptide(L)'
;MFYCQALNNDNDFEAAALRLSKTPIIAETYYIIGGTQPKEGLVITRNRDGPADLWPLDPLRSEWFHVETNYDHWTTPPPSDDRSISSDIRQDNFISCH
;
A
#
# COMPACT_ATOMS: atom_id res chain seq x y z
N MET A 1 1.80 -17.69 3.49
CA MET A 1 2.80 -18.27 2.58
C MET A 1 2.84 -17.59 1.20
N PHE A 2 1.78 -16.89 0.78
CA PHE A 2 1.69 -16.26 -0.55
C PHE A 2 2.62 -15.06 -0.79
N TYR A 3 2.96 -14.31 0.26
CA TYR A 3 3.91 -13.18 0.17
C TYR A 3 5.31 -13.63 -0.29
N CYS A 4 5.87 -14.69 0.32
CA CYS A 4 7.16 -15.24 -0.10
C CYS A 4 7.13 -15.76 -1.54
N GLN A 5 6.00 -16.29 -2.00
CA GLN A 5 5.86 -16.73 -3.39
C GLN A 5 5.91 -15.55 -4.35
N ALA A 6 5.26 -14.43 -4.01
CA ALA A 6 5.34 -13.20 -4.80
C ALA A 6 6.80 -12.72 -4.91
N LEU A 7 7.50 -12.61 -3.79
CA LEU A 7 8.90 -12.16 -3.77
C LEU A 7 9.87 -13.09 -4.50
N ASN A 8 9.64 -14.40 -4.45
CA ASN A 8 10.59 -15.37 -5.00
C ASN A 8 10.32 -15.74 -6.47
N ASN A 9 9.08 -15.58 -6.94
CA ASN A 9 8.66 -16.15 -8.24
C ASN A 9 8.02 -15.15 -9.20
N ASP A 10 7.64 -13.94 -8.76
CA ASP A 10 7.17 -12.91 -9.69
C ASP A 10 8.33 -12.06 -10.19
N ASN A 11 8.41 -11.89 -11.51
CA ASN A 11 9.55 -11.24 -12.17
C ASN A 11 9.36 -9.73 -12.37
N ASP A 12 8.15 -9.22 -12.10
CA ASP A 12 7.80 -7.82 -12.27
C ASP A 12 6.71 -7.38 -11.29
N PHE A 13 6.54 -6.06 -11.18
CA PHE A 13 5.60 -5.41 -10.27
C PHE A 13 4.15 -5.83 -10.53
N GLU A 14 3.74 -5.93 -11.80
CA GLU A 14 2.36 -6.25 -12.17
C GLU A 14 2.00 -7.69 -11.79
N ALA A 15 2.90 -8.64 -12.03
CA ALA A 15 2.73 -10.04 -11.66
C ALA A 15 2.62 -10.21 -10.13
N ALA A 16 3.49 -9.53 -9.38
CA ALA A 16 3.44 -9.52 -7.92
C ALA A 16 2.14 -8.90 -7.40
N ALA A 17 1.74 -7.73 -7.93
CA ALA A 17 0.50 -7.06 -7.58
C ALA A 17 -0.73 -7.95 -7.86
N LEU A 18 -0.75 -8.61 -9.02
CA LEU A 18 -1.83 -9.50 -9.43
C LEU A 18 -1.96 -10.70 -8.47
N ARG A 19 -0.84 -11.36 -8.15
CA ARG A 19 -0.83 -12.50 -7.23
C ARG A 19 -1.29 -12.07 -5.84
N LEU A 20 -0.73 -10.98 -5.32
CA LEU A 20 -1.07 -10.44 -4.01
C LEU A 20 -2.50 -9.88 -3.94
N SER A 21 -3.14 -9.55 -5.06
CA SER A 21 -4.55 -9.11 -5.09
C SER A 21 -5.53 -10.28 -5.15
N LYS A 22 -5.23 -11.29 -5.97
CA LYS A 22 -6.20 -12.34 -6.34
C LYS A 22 -6.12 -13.62 -5.53
N THR A 23 -5.00 -13.88 -4.86
CA THR A 23 -4.83 -15.13 -4.12
C THR A 23 -5.68 -15.11 -2.85
N PRO A 24 -6.57 -16.09 -2.62
CA PRO A 24 -7.35 -16.16 -1.38
C PRO A 24 -6.45 -16.30 -0.15
N ILE A 25 -6.84 -15.63 0.95
CA ILE A 25 -6.08 -15.58 2.19
C ILE A 25 -6.97 -15.88 3.40
N ILE A 26 -6.36 -16.31 4.50
CA ILE A 26 -7.08 -16.75 5.71
C ILE A 26 -7.48 -15.58 6.63
N ALA A 27 -6.87 -14.40 6.46
CA ALA A 27 -7.10 -13.21 7.27
C ALA A 27 -6.90 -11.96 6.42
N GLU A 28 -7.58 -10.88 6.80
CA GLU A 28 -7.45 -9.56 6.17
C GLU A 28 -6.07 -8.98 6.42
N THR A 29 -5.54 -8.22 5.45
CA THR A 29 -4.19 -7.66 5.52
C THR A 29 -4.03 -6.47 4.57
N TYR A 30 -2.99 -5.69 4.77
CA TYR A 30 -2.54 -4.67 3.83
C TYR A 30 -1.23 -5.13 3.21
N TYR A 31 -1.13 -5.11 1.87
CA TYR A 31 0.14 -5.29 1.18
C TYR A 31 0.58 -3.96 0.60
N ILE A 32 1.76 -3.50 1.00
CA ILE A 32 2.39 -2.29 0.45
C ILE A 32 3.52 -2.78 -0.45
N ILE A 33 3.42 -2.51 -1.75
CA ILE A 33 4.40 -2.95 -2.74
C ILE A 33 4.93 -1.78 -3.55
N GLY A 34 6.23 -1.84 -3.86
CA GLY A 34 6.91 -0.89 -4.72
C GLY A 34 7.68 -1.64 -5.81
N GLY A 35 7.61 -1.14 -7.04
CA GLY A 35 8.42 -1.59 -8.17
C GLY A 35 9.66 -0.73 -8.32
N THR A 36 10.22 -0.73 -9.53
CA THR A 36 11.48 -0.02 -9.86
C THR A 36 11.27 1.17 -10.78
N GLN A 37 10.10 1.28 -11.41
CA GLN A 37 9.76 2.40 -12.29
C GLN A 37 8.89 3.46 -11.59
N PRO A 38 8.87 4.71 -12.09
CA PRO A 38 7.95 5.71 -11.59
C PRO A 38 6.51 5.21 -11.61
N LYS A 39 5.74 5.55 -10.57
CA LYS A 39 4.33 5.15 -10.35
C LYS A 39 4.11 3.67 -9.98
N GLU A 40 5.16 2.84 -9.92
CA GLU A 40 5.05 1.49 -9.40
C GLU A 40 5.03 1.50 -7.87
N GLY A 41 3.97 2.01 -7.27
CA GLY A 41 3.68 1.88 -5.85
C GLY A 41 2.20 1.65 -5.65
N LEU A 42 1.85 0.70 -4.80
CA LEU A 42 0.47 0.27 -4.60
C LEU A 42 0.26 -0.22 -3.16
N VAL A 43 -0.77 0.31 -2.50
CA VAL A 43 -1.33 -0.28 -1.30
C VAL A 43 -2.53 -1.14 -1.69
N ILE A 44 -2.53 -2.39 -1.27
CA ILE A 44 -3.60 -3.36 -1.52
C ILE A 44 -4.26 -3.66 -0.18
N THR A 45 -5.48 -3.17 0.02
CA THR A 45 -6.31 -3.60 1.16
C THR A 45 -6.98 -4.91 0.79
N ARG A 46 -6.73 -5.96 1.57
CA ARG A 46 -7.16 -7.32 1.25
C ARG A 46 -8.23 -7.86 2.19
N ASN A 47 -9.32 -8.29 1.58
CA ASN A 47 -10.24 -9.27 2.14
C ASN A 47 -9.78 -10.70 1.83
N ARG A 48 -10.41 -11.67 2.50
CA ARG A 48 -10.10 -13.10 2.32
C ARG A 48 -10.18 -13.55 0.87
N ASP A 49 -11.19 -13.07 0.13
CA ASP A 49 -11.47 -13.55 -1.22
C ASP A 49 -10.94 -12.64 -2.33
N GLY A 50 -10.41 -11.45 -1.99
CA GLY A 50 -9.96 -10.49 -2.99
C GLY A 50 -9.59 -9.12 -2.41
N PRO A 51 -9.30 -8.13 -3.26
CA PRO A 51 -9.01 -6.77 -2.82
C PRO A 51 -10.29 -6.06 -2.40
N ALA A 52 -10.26 -5.40 -1.25
CA ALA A 52 -11.25 -4.40 -0.87
C ALA A 52 -10.98 -3.08 -1.62
N ASP A 53 -9.71 -2.73 -1.77
CA ASP A 53 -9.25 -1.54 -2.49
C ASP A 53 -7.85 -1.73 -3.08
N LEU A 54 -7.56 -0.95 -4.13
CA LEU A 54 -6.26 -0.85 -4.77
C LEU A 54 -5.91 0.65 -4.86
N TRP A 55 -4.91 1.08 -4.09
CA TRP A 55 -4.53 2.48 -3.98
C TRP A 55 -3.14 2.73 -4.60
N PRO A 56 -3.07 3.03 -5.92
CA PRO A 56 -1.82 3.25 -6.62
C PRO A 56 -1.28 4.66 -6.34
N LEU A 57 0.04 4.84 -6.43
CA LEU A 57 0.66 6.17 -6.47
C LEU A 57 0.21 6.92 -7.73
N ASP A 58 -0.14 8.19 -7.59
CA ASP A 58 -0.36 9.11 -8.71
C ASP A 58 0.46 10.40 -8.55
N PRO A 59 1.75 10.38 -8.96
CA PRO A 59 2.60 11.56 -8.90
C PRO A 59 2.08 12.75 -9.72
N LEU A 60 1.22 12.52 -10.72
CA LEU A 60 0.63 13.62 -11.51
C LEU A 60 -0.41 14.41 -10.71
N ARG A 61 -0.98 13.78 -9.68
CA ARG A 61 -1.93 14.39 -8.74
C ARG A 61 -1.28 14.84 -7.43
N SER A 62 0.05 14.89 -7.40
CA SER A 62 0.84 15.11 -6.17
C SER A 62 0.63 14.02 -5.10
N GLU A 63 0.14 12.84 -5.48
CA GLU A 63 0.01 11.66 -4.63
C GLU A 63 1.27 10.79 -4.79
N TRP A 64 2.42 11.36 -4.41
CA TRP A 64 3.74 10.79 -4.65
C TRP A 64 4.21 9.85 -3.53
N PHE A 65 3.46 9.78 -2.41
CA PHE A 65 3.61 8.79 -1.35
C PHE A 65 2.24 8.40 -0.81
N HIS A 66 2.15 7.19 -0.24
CA HIS A 66 1.00 6.70 0.51
C HIS A 66 1.48 6.19 1.87
N VAL A 67 0.69 6.44 2.90
CA VAL A 67 0.91 5.90 4.24
C VAL A 67 -0.23 4.97 4.58
N GLU A 68 0.11 3.73 4.91
CA GLU A 68 -0.82 2.74 5.43
C GLU A 68 -0.36 2.29 6.81
N THR A 69 -1.27 2.27 7.78
CA THR A 69 -0.96 1.86 9.15
C THR A 69 -1.64 0.52 9.43
N ASN A 70 -2.84 0.55 10.01
CA ASN A 70 -3.64 -0.63 10.32
C ASN A 70 -5.15 -0.38 10.12
N TYR A 71 -5.53 0.74 9.51
CA TYR A 71 -6.91 1.17 9.34
C TYR A 71 -7.10 1.57 7.88
N ASP A 72 -8.22 1.15 7.29
CA ASP A 72 -8.59 1.52 5.93
C ASP A 72 -8.46 3.03 5.70
N HIS A 73 -7.73 3.44 4.67
CA HIS A 73 -7.42 4.85 4.40
C HIS A 73 -8.65 5.73 4.13
N TRP A 74 -9.79 5.14 3.74
CA TRP A 74 -11.07 5.83 3.57
C TRP A 74 -11.87 5.96 4.87
N THR A 75 -11.34 5.49 6.00
CA THR A 75 -11.98 5.56 7.31
C THR A 75 -11.21 6.47 8.26
N THR A 76 -11.91 7.04 9.24
CA THR A 76 -11.27 7.83 10.28
C THR A 76 -10.61 6.89 11.30
N PRO A 77 -9.28 6.96 11.50
CA PRO A 77 -8.62 6.14 12.52
C PRO A 77 -9.11 6.51 13.93
N PRO A 78 -9.02 5.59 14.89
CA PRO A 78 -9.41 5.87 16.26
C PRO A 78 -8.56 7.01 16.85
N PRO A 79 -9.15 7.98 17.57
CA PRO A 79 -8.41 9.13 18.10
C PRO A 79 -7.24 8.79 19.03
N SER A 80 -7.25 7.59 19.62
CA SER A 80 -6.18 7.09 20.48
C SER A 80 -4.96 6.53 19.73
N ASP A 81 -5.05 6.27 18.42
CA ASP A 81 -3.99 5.71 17.59
C ASP A 81 -4.10 6.20 16.13
N ASP A 82 -3.95 7.52 15.94
CA ASP A 82 -3.80 8.13 14.61
C ASP A 82 -2.32 8.37 14.30
N ARG A 83 -1.66 7.34 13.79
CA ARG A 83 -0.26 7.41 13.36
C ARG A 83 -0.10 8.01 11.96
N SER A 84 -1.11 7.86 11.09
CA SER A 84 -1.08 8.30 9.69
C SER A 84 -0.84 9.80 9.57
N ILE A 85 -1.55 10.61 10.36
CA ILE A 85 -1.41 12.08 10.31
C ILE A 85 0.00 12.55 10.70
N SER A 86 0.63 11.86 11.64
CA SER A 86 1.97 12.21 12.10
C SER A 86 3.05 11.89 11.07
N SER A 87 2.90 10.77 10.35
CA SER A 87 3.79 10.39 9.25
C SER A 87 3.61 11.30 8.05
N ASP A 88 2.38 11.67 7.69
CA ASP A 88 2.11 12.59 6.57
C ASP A 88 2.79 13.94 6.80
N ILE A 89 2.58 14.54 7.98
CA ILE A 89 3.23 15.81 8.36
C ILE A 89 4.75 15.70 8.34
N ARG A 90 5.32 14.56 8.75
CA ARG A 90 6.79 14.33 8.72
C ARG A 90 7.30 14.25 7.29
N GLN A 91 6.60 13.53 6.43
CA GLN A 91 6.98 13.32 5.03
C GLN A 91 6.92 14.64 4.25
N ASP A 92 5.86 15.42 4.44
CA ASP A 92 5.69 16.75 3.83
C ASP A 92 6.79 17.73 4.28
N ASN A 93 7.10 17.76 5.58
CA ASN A 93 8.16 18.61 6.12
C ASN A 93 9.56 18.20 5.63
N PHE A 94 9.83 16.89 5.47
CA PHE A 94 11.11 16.42 4.95
C PHE A 94 11.34 16.90 3.51
N ILE A 95 10.28 16.92 2.70
CA ILE A 95 10.32 17.30 1.29
C ILE A 95 10.43 18.81 1.12
N SER A 96 9.73 19.60 1.95
CA SER A 96 9.84 21.06 1.89
C SER A 96 11.24 21.59 2.25
N CYS A 97 12.11 20.77 2.85
CA CYS A 97 13.47 21.14 3.21
C CYS A 97 14.52 20.83 2.13
N HIS A 98 14.13 20.29 0.96
CA HIS A 98 15.00 20.07 -0.20
C HIS A 98 14.54 20.91 -1.39
#